data_AF-S4XTA2-F1
#
_entry.id   AF-S4XTA2-F1
#
_cell.length_a   1.000
_cell.length_b   1.000
_cell.length_c   1.000
_cell.angle_alpha   90.00
_cell.angle_beta   90.00
_cell.angle_gamma   90.00
#
_symmetry.space_group_name_H-M   'P 1'
#
loop_
_entity.id
_entity.type
_entity.pdbx_description
1 polymer ?
#
loop_
_entity_poly.entity_id
_entity_poly.type
_entity_poly.pdbx_seq_one_letter_code
_entity_poly.pdbx_strand_id
1 'polypeptide(L)'
;MNELHLDPAASRLTIRTRAAGMLARLAHDLEIAAPALRGRARLDGDAWTAELEVRVADLRVAGVLRGDRLDPGALSEGDRRDIERRIQGEVLGGTDVVEVRASGAARDRADVRVQVASGSAALAARLSSRELGEGRIGVTGGCQLSLAALGAREVKGPLGAFKVRDELEVLFDLTLRPAG
;
A
#
# COMPACT_ATOMS: atom_id res chain seq x y z
N MET A 1 -9.86 -26.56 -2.97
CA MET A 1 -9.73 -25.08 -2.99
C MET A 1 -10.04 -24.57 -1.59
N ASN A 2 -9.08 -23.93 -0.94
CA ASN A 2 -9.22 -23.45 0.45
C ASN A 2 -9.38 -21.93 0.45
N GLU A 3 -10.41 -21.41 1.12
CA GLU A 3 -10.63 -19.98 1.28
C GLU A 3 -10.03 -19.49 2.60
N LEU A 4 -9.35 -18.35 2.54
CA LEU A 4 -8.71 -17.69 3.66
C LEU A 4 -9.17 -16.25 3.73
N HIS A 5 -9.36 -15.73 4.94
CA HIS A 5 -9.67 -14.33 5.20
C HIS A 5 -8.47 -13.64 5.84
N LEU A 6 -8.25 -12.39 5.47
CA LEU A 6 -7.27 -11.54 6.12
C LEU A 6 -7.68 -11.27 7.57
N ASP A 7 -6.74 -11.40 8.49
CA ASP A 7 -6.85 -10.96 9.87
C ASP A 7 -6.38 -9.50 9.95
N PRO A 8 -7.29 -8.51 10.09
CA PRO A 8 -6.91 -7.11 10.07
C PRO A 8 -6.03 -6.72 11.27
N ALA A 9 -6.23 -7.36 12.42
CA ALA A 9 -5.48 -7.05 13.64
C ALA A 9 -4.02 -7.50 13.53
N ALA A 10 -3.78 -8.61 12.82
CA ALA A 10 -2.46 -9.20 12.59
C ALA A 10 -1.86 -8.88 11.21
N SER A 11 -2.41 -7.88 10.49
CA SER A 11 -1.92 -7.48 9.17
C SER A 11 -1.52 -6.02 9.13
N ARG A 12 -0.53 -5.70 8.30
CA ARG A 12 0.00 -4.35 8.07
C ARG A 12 0.28 -4.15 6.58
N LEU A 13 -0.10 -2.98 6.08
CA LEU A 13 0.24 -2.50 4.75
C LEU A 13 0.78 -1.07 4.89
N THR A 14 1.97 -0.88 4.35
CA THR A 14 2.73 0.36 4.46
C THR A 14 3.09 0.83 3.06
N ILE A 15 2.89 2.12 2.81
CA ILE A 15 3.22 2.78 1.54
C ILE A 15 4.26 3.84 1.86
N ARG A 16 5.37 3.82 1.15
CA ARG A 16 6.46 4.79 1.29
C ARG A 16 6.55 5.63 0.05
N THR A 17 6.57 6.94 0.27
CA THR A 17 6.74 7.95 -0.78
C THR A 17 8.14 8.53 -0.66
N ARG A 18 8.69 8.95 -1.80
CA ARG A 18 9.98 9.64 -1.85
C ARG A 18 9.82 11.00 -2.49
N ALA A 19 10.41 12.04 -1.91
CA ALA A 19 10.50 13.33 -2.56
C ALA A 19 11.63 13.35 -3.62
N ALA A 20 11.47 14.20 -4.63
CA ALA A 20 12.48 14.47 -5.67
C ALA A 20 12.47 15.95 -6.07
N GLY A 21 13.58 16.43 -6.64
CA GLY A 21 13.79 17.82 -7.06
C GLY A 21 14.89 18.55 -6.28
N MET A 22 15.17 19.79 -6.70
CA MET A 22 16.29 20.61 -6.20
C MET A 22 16.20 20.91 -4.70
N LEU A 23 14.98 20.91 -4.13
CA LEU A 23 14.73 21.07 -2.69
C LEU A 23 14.10 19.83 -2.04
N ALA A 24 14.33 18.63 -2.59
CA ALA A 24 13.84 17.38 -2.00
C ALA A 24 14.28 17.18 -0.54
N ARG A 25 15.37 17.84 -0.11
CA ARG A 25 15.84 17.89 1.29
C ARG A 25 14.91 18.65 2.24
N LEU A 26 14.05 19.53 1.71
CA LEU A 26 13.03 20.28 2.46
C LEU A 26 11.67 19.58 2.46
N ALA A 27 11.49 18.59 1.59
CA ALA A 27 10.30 17.75 1.54
C ALA A 27 10.56 16.45 2.28
N HIS A 28 9.57 15.99 3.03
CA HIS A 28 9.69 14.78 3.80
C HIS A 28 9.28 13.57 2.95
N ASP A 29 10.13 12.55 2.88
CA ASP A 29 9.71 11.21 2.51
C ASP A 29 8.66 10.78 3.54
N LEU A 30 7.53 10.22 3.10
CA LEU A 30 6.43 9.86 4.00
C LEU A 30 6.25 8.36 4.07
N GLU A 31 5.91 7.88 5.26
CA GLU A 31 5.31 6.57 5.44
C GLU A 31 3.81 6.73 5.71
N ILE A 32 3.00 6.00 4.94
CA ILE A 32 1.55 5.98 5.03
C ILE A 32 1.15 4.56 5.41
N ALA A 33 0.28 4.42 6.40
CA ALA A 33 -0.26 3.16 6.84
C ALA A 33 -1.72 2.99 6.38
N ALA A 34 -2.10 1.77 6.04
CA ALA A 34 -3.48 1.35 5.86
C ALA A 34 -3.91 0.49 7.08
N PRO A 35 -4.47 1.09 8.14
CA PRO A 35 -4.75 0.42 9.41
C PRO A 35 -5.97 -0.52 9.35
N ALA A 36 -6.84 -0.33 8.36
CA ALA A 36 -8.03 -1.15 8.17
C ALA A 36 -7.95 -1.84 6.81
N LEU A 37 -7.54 -3.10 6.84
CA LEU A 37 -7.44 -3.97 5.67
C LEU A 37 -8.57 -4.97 5.67
N ARG A 38 -9.10 -5.25 4.48
CA ARG A 38 -10.01 -6.37 4.25
C ARG A 38 -9.52 -7.14 3.06
N GLY A 39 -9.54 -8.46 3.15
CA GLY A 39 -9.12 -9.26 2.02
C GLY A 39 -9.43 -10.72 2.21
N ARG A 40 -9.34 -11.44 1.11
CA ARG A 40 -9.54 -12.89 1.03
C ARG A 40 -8.58 -13.48 0.02
N ALA A 41 -8.22 -14.74 0.21
CA ALA A 41 -7.44 -15.51 -0.73
C ALA A 41 -8.07 -16.88 -0.94
N ARG A 42 -7.86 -17.44 -2.13
CA ARG A 42 -8.23 -18.80 -2.48
C ARG A 42 -6.99 -19.54 -2.93
N LEU A 43 -6.77 -20.71 -2.34
CA LEU A 43 -5.66 -21.59 -2.65
C LEU A 43 -6.14 -22.79 -3.44
N ASP A 44 -5.44 -23.11 -4.53
CA ASP A 44 -5.60 -24.30 -5.34
C ASP A 44 -4.23 -24.97 -5.55
N GLY A 45 -3.85 -25.81 -4.59
CA GLY A 45 -2.47 -26.31 -4.48
C GLY A 45 -1.48 -25.17 -4.23
N ASP A 46 -0.54 -25.00 -5.17
CA ASP A 46 0.45 -23.93 -5.17
C ASP A 46 -0.06 -22.64 -5.83
N ALA A 47 -1.07 -22.77 -6.71
CA ALA A 47 -1.71 -21.64 -7.34
C ALA A 47 -2.67 -20.94 -6.36
N TRP A 48 -2.83 -19.64 -6.53
CA TRP A 48 -3.67 -18.84 -5.65
C TRP A 48 -4.19 -17.58 -6.32
N THR A 49 -5.30 -17.08 -5.78
CA THR A 49 -5.85 -15.75 -6.08
C THR A 49 -6.16 -15.03 -4.78
N ALA A 50 -6.07 -13.71 -4.76
CA ALA A 50 -6.42 -12.90 -3.61
C ALA A 50 -7.03 -11.56 -4.03
N GLU A 51 -7.84 -11.04 -3.13
CA GLU A 51 -8.45 -9.72 -3.23
C GLU A 51 -8.19 -8.99 -1.91
N LEU A 52 -7.80 -7.72 -2.01
CA LEU A 52 -7.57 -6.83 -0.88
C LEU A 52 -8.24 -5.49 -1.17
N GLU A 53 -8.93 -4.96 -0.19
CA GLU A 53 -9.61 -3.67 -0.22
C GLU A 53 -8.98 -2.75 0.82
N VAL A 54 -8.66 -1.53 0.40
CA VAL A 54 -8.17 -0.46 1.28
C VAL A 54 -9.09 0.74 1.16
N ARG A 55 -9.73 1.13 2.26
CA ARG A 55 -10.54 2.36 2.27
C ARG A 55 -9.63 3.58 2.26
N VAL A 56 -9.83 4.46 1.30
CA VAL A 56 -9.02 5.67 1.13
C VAL A 56 -9.14 6.60 2.35
N ALA A 57 -10.33 6.66 2.95
CA ALA A 57 -10.59 7.41 4.19
C ALA A 57 -9.83 6.88 5.42
N ASP A 58 -9.31 5.65 5.39
CA ASP A 58 -8.59 5.04 6.50
C ASP A 58 -7.07 5.21 6.40
N LEU A 59 -6.54 5.68 5.26
CA LEU A 59 -5.12 5.93 5.10
C LEU A 59 -4.63 6.97 6.12
N ARG A 60 -3.53 6.68 6.81
CA ARG A 60 -2.94 7.56 7.82
C ARG A 60 -1.48 7.83 7.55
N VAL A 61 -1.05 9.08 7.73
CA VAL A 61 0.37 9.43 7.67
C VAL A 61 1.03 8.99 8.98
N ALA A 62 1.84 7.93 8.91
CA ALA A 62 2.54 7.39 10.07
C ALA A 62 3.67 8.33 10.53
N GLY A 63 4.31 9.02 9.59
CA GLY A 63 5.36 9.99 9.88
C GLY A 63 6.27 10.24 8.68
N VAL A 64 7.44 10.81 9.00
CA VAL A 64 8.48 11.12 8.02
C VAL A 64 9.55 10.04 8.03
N LEU A 65 10.04 9.65 6.87
CA LEU A 65 11.19 8.79 6.74
C LEU A 65 12.48 9.63 6.68
N ARG A 66 13.47 9.23 7.47
CA ARG A 66 14.87 9.69 7.35
C ARG A 66 15.71 8.50 6.91
N GLY A 67 15.88 8.35 5.60
CA GLY A 67 16.36 7.09 5.01
C GLY A 67 15.27 6.03 5.12
N ASP A 68 15.48 5.00 5.94
CA ASP A 68 14.51 3.94 6.22
C ASP A 68 13.93 4.00 7.65
N ARG A 69 14.37 4.99 8.44
CA ARG A 69 13.91 5.19 9.82
C ARG A 69 12.70 6.11 9.84
N LEU A 70 11.61 5.62 10.42
CA LEU A 70 10.41 6.41 10.69
C LEU A 70 10.63 7.37 11.87
N ASP A 71 10.27 8.63 11.67
CA ASP A 71 10.12 9.67 12.69
C ASP A 71 8.64 10.06 12.78
N PRO A 72 7.89 9.47 13.73
CA PRO A 72 6.47 9.76 13.90
C PRO A 72 6.22 11.13 14.54
N GLY A 73 7.25 11.81 15.05
CA GLY A 73 7.13 13.12 15.72
C GLY A 73 7.42 14.31 14.80
N ALA A 74 7.92 14.06 13.58
CA ALA A 74 8.38 15.11 12.67
C ALA A 74 7.28 16.05 12.16
N LEU A 75 6.03 15.59 12.11
CA LEU A 75 4.89 16.36 11.62
C LEU A 75 3.95 16.74 12.75
N SER A 76 3.40 17.95 12.70
CA SER A 76 2.27 18.33 13.55
C SER A 76 1.03 17.50 13.20
N GLU A 77 0.04 17.44 14.10
CA GLU A 77 -1.25 16.79 13.77
C GLU A 77 -1.97 17.49 12.62
N GLY A 78 -1.86 18.83 12.55
CA GLY A 78 -2.45 19.62 11.46
C GLY A 78 -1.86 19.24 10.11
N ASP A 79 -0.53 19.20 10.00
CA ASP A 79 0.15 18.84 8.76
C ASP A 79 -0.19 17.41 8.31
N ARG A 80 -0.28 16.45 9.26
CA ARG A 80 -0.70 15.07 8.94
C ARG A 80 -2.10 15.05 8.35
N ARG A 81 -3.06 15.69 9.00
CA ARG A 81 -4.45 15.75 8.52
C ARG A 81 -4.55 16.44 7.18
N ASP A 82 -3.74 17.47 6.94
CA ASP A 82 -3.72 18.20 5.67
C ASP A 82 -3.19 17.32 4.54
N ILE A 83 -2.10 16.59 4.78
CA ILE A 83 -1.56 15.61 3.82
C ILE A 83 -2.58 14.50 3.54
N GLU A 84 -3.21 13.93 4.58
CA GLU A 84 -4.24 12.90 4.43
C GLU A 84 -5.40 13.38 3.56
N ARG A 85 -5.90 14.61 3.78
CA ARG A 85 -6.96 15.19 2.94
C ARG A 85 -6.52 15.36 1.48
N ARG A 86 -5.28 15.75 1.22
CA ARG A 86 -4.75 15.87 -0.15
C ARG A 86 -4.60 14.51 -0.82
N ILE A 87 -4.16 13.48 -0.11
CA ILE A 87 -4.11 12.11 -0.63
C ILE A 87 -5.51 11.69 -1.09
N GLN A 88 -6.53 11.91 -0.27
CA GLN A 88 -7.91 11.52 -0.57
C GLN A 88 -8.52 12.34 -1.72
N GLY A 89 -8.34 13.66 -1.71
CA GLY A 89 -9.00 14.55 -2.67
C GLY A 89 -8.27 14.73 -3.99
N GLU A 90 -6.93 14.78 -3.97
CA GLU A 90 -6.12 15.13 -5.14
C GLU A 90 -5.47 13.91 -5.78
N VAL A 91 -4.94 12.97 -4.99
CA VAL A 91 -4.22 11.79 -5.50
C VAL A 91 -5.19 10.67 -5.83
N LEU A 92 -6.10 10.37 -4.93
CA LEU A 92 -7.09 9.29 -5.03
C LEU A 92 -8.51 9.83 -5.22
N GLY A 93 -8.65 11.06 -5.74
CA GLY A 93 -9.94 11.74 -5.91
C GLY A 93 -10.97 10.86 -6.62
N GLY A 94 -12.16 10.75 -6.03
CA GLY A 94 -13.25 9.89 -6.53
C GLY A 94 -13.11 8.40 -6.21
N THR A 95 -12.05 7.99 -5.50
CA THR A 95 -11.84 6.60 -5.05
C THR A 95 -12.20 6.47 -3.58
N ASP A 96 -13.26 5.71 -3.26
CA ASP A 96 -13.59 5.38 -1.87
C ASP A 96 -12.78 4.18 -1.36
N VAL A 97 -12.62 3.18 -2.24
CA VAL A 97 -11.91 1.93 -1.97
C VAL A 97 -10.92 1.67 -3.09
N VAL A 98 -9.67 1.40 -2.72
CA VAL A 98 -8.65 0.85 -3.62
C VAL A 98 -8.86 -0.66 -3.66
N GLU A 99 -9.15 -1.19 -4.85
CA GLU A 99 -9.26 -2.63 -5.07
C GLU A 99 -7.92 -3.18 -5.54
N VAL A 100 -7.45 -4.23 -4.89
CA VAL A 100 -6.23 -4.95 -5.26
C VAL A 100 -6.61 -6.39 -5.56
N ARG A 101 -6.25 -6.86 -6.75
CA ARG A 101 -6.38 -8.26 -7.16
C ARG A 101 -5.01 -8.83 -7.39
N ALA A 102 -4.74 -10.00 -6.84
CA ALA A 102 -3.45 -10.67 -6.96
C ALA A 102 -3.63 -12.14 -7.33
N SER A 103 -2.69 -12.70 -8.06
CA SER A 103 -2.64 -14.12 -8.36
C SER A 103 -1.21 -14.60 -8.53
N GLY A 104 -0.97 -15.88 -8.29
CA GLY A 104 0.32 -16.51 -8.54
C GLY A 104 0.19 -18.01 -8.76
N ALA A 105 1.13 -18.58 -9.52
CA ALA A 105 1.27 -20.03 -9.67
C ALA A 105 2.10 -20.66 -8.54
N ALA A 106 2.78 -19.84 -7.75
CA ALA A 106 3.56 -20.22 -6.59
C ALA A 106 3.45 -19.11 -5.53
N ARG A 107 3.83 -19.43 -4.27
CA ARG A 107 3.73 -18.51 -3.13
C ARG A 107 5.00 -17.69 -2.87
N ASP A 108 5.74 -17.37 -3.93
CA ASP A 108 6.96 -16.54 -3.89
C ASP A 108 6.86 -15.26 -4.75
N ARG A 109 5.83 -15.18 -5.59
CA ARG A 109 5.56 -14.06 -6.51
C ARG A 109 4.07 -13.89 -6.75
N ALA A 110 3.68 -12.66 -7.07
CA ALA A 110 2.31 -12.32 -7.44
C ALA A 110 2.31 -11.40 -8.66
N ASP A 111 1.38 -11.66 -9.58
CA ASP A 111 0.87 -10.64 -10.51
C ASP A 111 -0.22 -9.87 -9.78
N VAL A 112 -0.07 -8.55 -9.70
CA VAL A 112 -0.96 -7.68 -8.92
C VAL A 112 -1.55 -6.61 -9.84
N ARG A 113 -2.86 -6.42 -9.74
CA ARG A 113 -3.59 -5.30 -10.34
C ARG A 113 -4.18 -4.44 -9.23
N VAL A 114 -3.86 -3.16 -9.25
CA VAL A 114 -4.42 -2.14 -8.35
C VAL A 114 -5.36 -1.27 -9.16
N GLN A 115 -6.58 -1.08 -8.67
CA GLN A 115 -7.62 -0.29 -9.31
C GLN A 115 -8.04 0.86 -8.37
N VAL A 116 -8.11 2.04 -8.96
CA VAL A 116 -8.66 3.27 -8.36
C VAL A 116 -9.63 3.90 -9.35
N ALA A 117 -10.31 4.99 -8.97
CA ALA A 117 -11.26 5.66 -9.85
C ALA A 117 -10.60 6.27 -11.10
N SER A 118 -9.36 6.76 -10.97
CA SER A 118 -8.61 7.40 -12.07
C SER A 118 -7.99 6.41 -13.06
N GLY A 119 -7.87 5.13 -12.71
CA GLY A 119 -7.19 4.15 -13.54
C GLY A 119 -6.75 2.89 -12.80
N SER A 120 -5.88 2.12 -13.45
CA SER A 120 -5.40 0.84 -12.93
C SER A 120 -3.93 0.62 -13.24
N ALA A 121 -3.18 0.09 -12.28
CA ALA A 121 -1.79 -0.30 -12.45
C ALA A 121 -1.64 -1.82 -12.35
N ALA A 122 -0.76 -2.39 -13.18
CA ALA A 122 -0.33 -3.78 -13.08
C ALA A 122 1.15 -3.81 -12.68
N LEU A 123 1.50 -4.72 -11.77
CA LEU A 123 2.85 -4.84 -11.22
C LEU A 123 3.10 -6.27 -10.72
N ALA A 124 4.38 -6.61 -10.57
CA ALA A 124 4.78 -7.85 -9.92
C ALA A 124 5.19 -7.57 -8.46
N ALA A 125 4.80 -8.45 -7.54
CA ALA A 125 5.25 -8.41 -6.15
C ALA A 125 6.06 -9.66 -5.82
N ARG A 126 7.12 -9.48 -5.04
CA ARG A 126 7.82 -10.59 -4.39
C ARG A 126 7.19 -10.83 -3.04
N LEU A 127 6.98 -12.09 -2.69
CA LEU A 127 6.43 -12.46 -1.39
C LEU A 127 7.16 -13.66 -0.79
N SER A 128 7.05 -13.78 0.52
CA SER A 128 7.47 -14.93 1.30
C SER A 128 6.28 -15.38 2.13
N SER A 129 5.83 -16.61 1.91
CA SER A 129 4.75 -17.22 2.67
C SER A 129 5.29 -18.21 3.69
N ARG A 130 4.74 -18.21 4.90
CA ARG A 130 5.01 -19.23 5.92
C ARG A 130 3.72 -19.68 6.59
N GLU A 131 3.64 -20.98 6.88
CA GLU A 131 2.58 -21.53 7.72
C GLU A 131 2.81 -21.08 9.18
N LEU A 132 1.76 -20.60 9.84
CA LEU A 132 1.79 -20.13 11.23
C LEU A 132 1.10 -21.11 12.20
N GLY A 133 0.66 -22.27 11.69
CA GLY A 133 -0.13 -23.25 12.42
C GLY A 133 -1.64 -22.96 12.34
N GLU A 134 -2.46 -23.97 12.61
CA GLU A 134 -3.94 -23.87 12.62
C GLU A 134 -4.52 -23.37 11.27
N GLY A 135 -3.84 -23.68 10.16
CA GLY A 135 -4.22 -23.24 8.82
C GLY A 135 -4.04 -21.73 8.56
N ARG A 136 -3.38 -21.01 9.48
CA ARG A 136 -3.01 -19.61 9.28
C ARG A 136 -1.74 -19.49 8.44
N ILE A 137 -1.70 -18.50 7.57
CA ILE A 137 -0.58 -18.23 6.68
C ILE A 137 -0.13 -16.78 6.90
N GLY A 138 1.17 -16.60 7.14
CA GLY A 138 1.82 -15.30 7.13
C GLY A 138 2.42 -15.03 5.75
N VAL A 139 2.21 -13.83 5.22
CA VAL A 139 2.71 -13.41 3.91
C VAL A 139 3.40 -12.06 4.05
N THR A 140 4.70 -12.01 3.80
CA THR A 140 5.48 -10.77 3.80
C THR A 140 6.02 -10.47 2.42
N GLY A 141 6.25 -9.19 2.11
CA GLY A 141 6.83 -8.83 0.83
C GLY A 141 6.72 -7.35 0.51
N GLY A 142 6.97 -7.04 -0.77
CA GLY A 142 6.85 -5.70 -1.26
C GLY A 142 6.91 -5.60 -2.78
N CYS A 143 6.53 -4.42 -3.27
CA CYS A 143 6.50 -4.08 -4.69
C CYS A 143 6.61 -2.57 -4.90
N GLN A 144 6.80 -2.18 -6.15
CA GLN A 144 6.80 -0.79 -6.58
C GLN A 144 5.54 -0.50 -7.37
N LEU A 145 4.91 0.63 -7.08
CA LEU A 145 3.64 1.06 -7.67
C LEU A 145 3.79 2.47 -8.24
N SER A 146 3.47 2.64 -9.52
CA SER A 146 3.54 3.95 -10.19
C SER A 146 2.24 4.73 -10.01
N LEU A 147 2.34 5.98 -9.56
CA LEU A 147 1.24 6.92 -9.47
C LEU A 147 0.67 7.26 -10.87
N ALA A 148 1.54 7.48 -11.85
CA ALA A 148 1.14 7.75 -13.22
C ALA A 148 0.39 6.57 -13.85
N ALA A 149 0.81 5.32 -13.56
CA ALA A 149 0.08 4.13 -14.00
C ALA A 149 -1.32 4.03 -13.38
N LEU A 150 -1.52 4.55 -12.16
CA LEU A 150 -2.84 4.69 -11.55
C LEU A 150 -3.66 5.87 -12.09
N GLY A 151 -3.10 6.66 -13.01
CA GLY A 151 -3.73 7.87 -13.54
C GLY A 151 -3.67 9.07 -12.59
N ALA A 152 -2.89 9.00 -11.51
CA ALA A 152 -2.69 10.13 -10.62
C ALA A 152 -1.82 11.20 -11.29
N ARG A 153 -2.15 12.47 -11.03
CA ARG A 153 -1.35 13.61 -11.51
C ARG A 153 -0.07 13.74 -10.68
N GLU A 154 0.96 14.33 -11.27
CA GLU A 154 2.22 14.62 -10.56
C GLU A 154 1.96 15.51 -9.33
N VAL A 155 2.33 15.02 -8.15
CA VAL A 155 2.14 15.74 -6.88
C VAL A 155 3.31 16.71 -6.68
N LYS A 156 3.01 18.00 -6.61
CA LYS A 156 4.01 19.08 -6.51
C LYS A 156 3.84 19.88 -5.23
N GLY A 157 4.97 20.28 -4.66
CA GLY A 157 5.03 21.27 -3.61
C GLY A 157 4.75 22.70 -4.11
N PRO A 158 4.54 23.65 -3.19
CA PRO A 158 4.35 25.05 -3.53
C PRO A 158 5.44 25.57 -4.46
N LEU A 159 5.05 26.34 -5.49
CA LEU A 159 5.97 26.94 -6.46
C LEU A 159 6.89 25.94 -7.19
N GLY A 160 6.58 24.63 -7.17
CA GLY A 160 7.41 23.60 -7.78
C GLY A 160 8.69 23.27 -7.01
N ALA A 161 8.79 23.68 -5.74
CA ALA A 161 9.97 23.48 -4.90
C ALA A 161 10.40 21.99 -4.78
N PHE A 162 9.43 21.09 -4.78
CA PHE A 162 9.64 19.66 -4.80
C PHE A 162 8.53 18.95 -5.56
N LYS A 163 8.77 17.69 -5.91
CA LYS A 163 7.75 16.76 -6.38
C LYS A 163 7.85 15.43 -5.65
N VAL A 164 6.74 14.72 -5.55
CA VAL A 164 6.78 13.31 -5.13
C VAL A 164 7.24 12.49 -6.33
N ARG A 165 8.11 11.49 -6.09
CA ARG A 165 8.48 10.52 -7.12
C ARG A 165 7.24 9.75 -7.56
N ASP A 166 7.23 9.38 -8.84
CA ASP A 166 6.15 8.58 -9.40
C ASP A 166 6.04 7.20 -8.73
N GLU A 167 7.18 6.64 -8.37
CA GLU A 167 7.30 5.31 -7.80
C GLU A 167 7.08 5.32 -6.29
N LEU A 168 6.13 4.50 -5.85
CA LEU A 168 5.80 4.22 -4.46
C LEU A 168 6.31 2.84 -4.08
N GLU A 169 6.93 2.73 -2.91
CA GLU A 169 7.26 1.43 -2.33
C GLU A 169 6.10 0.95 -1.46
N VAL A 170 5.58 -0.23 -1.75
CA VAL A 170 4.51 -0.88 -0.99
C VAL A 170 5.09 -2.08 -0.27
N LEU A 171 4.91 -2.12 1.06
CA LEU A 171 5.39 -3.17 1.95
C LEU A 171 4.20 -3.79 2.67
N PHE A 172 4.16 -5.12 2.75
CA PHE A 172 3.09 -5.83 3.41
C PHE A 172 3.60 -6.92 4.33
N ASP A 173 2.92 -7.08 5.46
CA ASP A 173 3.03 -8.20 6.39
C ASP A 173 1.60 -8.59 6.76
N LEU A 174 1.09 -9.63 6.11
CA LEU A 174 -0.31 -10.03 6.16
C LEU A 174 -0.45 -11.36 6.86
N THR A 175 -1.48 -11.48 7.68
CA THR A 175 -1.91 -12.75 8.26
C THR A 175 -3.24 -13.15 7.65
N LEU A 176 -3.29 -14.33 7.04
CA LEU A 176 -4.50 -14.97 6.55
C LEU A 176 -4.89 -16.11 7.50
N ARG A 177 -6.19 -16.27 7.74
CA ARG A 177 -6.76 -17.37 8.54
C ARG A 177 -7.82 -18.12 7.73
N PRO A 178 -8.08 -19.40 8.03
CA PRO A 178 -9.17 -20.12 7.38
C PRO A 178 -10.48 -19.34 7.47
N ALA A 179 -11.23 -19.32 6.37
CA ALA A 179 -12.64 -18.94 6.44
C ALA A 179 -13.33 -19.97 7.35
N GLY A 180 -13.83 -19.50 8.50
CA GLY A 180 -14.54 -20.34 9.47
C GLY A 180 -15.87 -20.82 8.95
#